data_AF-A0A1K0GKJ0-F1
#
_entry.id   AF-A0A1K0GKJ0-F1
#
_cell.length_a   1.000
_cell.length_b   1.000
_cell.length_c   1.000
_cell.angle_alpha   90.00
_cell.angle_beta   90.00
_cell.angle_gamma   90.00
#
_symmetry.space_group_name_H-M   'P 1'
#
loop_
_entity.id
_entity.type
_entity.pdbx_description
1 polymer ?
#
loop_
_entity_poly.entity_id
_entity_poly.type
_entity_poly.pdbx_seq_one_letter_code
_entity_poly.pdbx_strand_id
1 'polypeptide(L)'
;MSPRTATAFSVPALLWETDAVLDALAARDVAQLFRLIQRETRVSQTHLGVATGLSQAQVSEIIGGGRKVSSVDVLTRIAAGLCMPTDARVTLLLGERTQTASRENSHASAQTREQTDQILAEQYSDVDAVYPSRSEFTSRMPPHALFDCATDIRAAGLSLNLICQQYADTQLTQLVRDGARLRLLFLNPAGRGIRQREEEEGHIAGHLGALTTLNLQGVLRVRDRLPVDLRERIEVATYDQTIRFNITIIDQRLCVAQPYLPHVRGVESPTMVIKKRLSTGGLYPVFERAFDELWDGGQPR
;
A
#
# COMPACT_ATOMS: atom_id res chain seq x y z
N MET A 1 -53.36 -15.25 16.66
CA MET A 1 -52.36 -15.03 17.73
C MET A 1 -51.38 -13.97 17.23
N SER A 2 -51.53 -12.73 17.68
CA SER A 2 -50.64 -11.63 17.28
C SER A 2 -49.33 -11.69 18.08
N PRO A 3 -48.16 -11.48 17.45
CA PRO A 3 -46.91 -11.36 18.19
C PRO A 3 -46.94 -10.06 19.00
N ARG A 4 -46.71 -10.16 20.32
CA ARG A 4 -46.49 -9.02 21.22
C ARG A 4 -45.27 -8.26 20.73
N THR A 5 -45.47 -7.03 20.27
CA THR A 5 -44.42 -6.06 20.01
C THR A 5 -43.70 -5.78 21.34
N ALA A 6 -42.53 -6.37 21.54
CA ALA A 6 -41.67 -6.03 22.66
C ALA A 6 -41.24 -4.57 22.47
N THR A 7 -41.54 -3.71 23.44
CA THR A 7 -41.01 -2.35 23.52
C THR A 7 -39.49 -2.43 23.46
N ALA A 8 -38.90 -2.03 22.34
CA ALA A 8 -37.46 -1.97 22.18
C ALA A 8 -36.92 -0.89 23.13
N PHE A 9 -36.22 -1.31 24.18
CA PHE A 9 -35.42 -0.37 24.96
C PHE A 9 -34.17 -0.02 24.14
N SER A 10 -33.75 1.24 24.21
CA SER A 10 -32.51 1.72 23.62
C SER A 10 -31.60 2.25 24.73
N VAL A 11 -30.30 1.99 24.61
CA VAL A 11 -29.29 2.56 25.52
C VAL A 11 -29.10 4.04 25.14
N PRO A 12 -29.33 4.99 26.06
CA PRO A 12 -29.10 6.41 25.78
C PRO A 12 -27.67 6.67 25.31
N ALA A 13 -27.51 7.49 24.27
CA ALA A 13 -26.20 7.80 23.69
C ALA A 13 -25.18 8.27 24.75
N LEU A 14 -25.63 9.14 25.67
CA LEU A 14 -24.81 9.69 26.75
C LEU A 14 -24.29 8.63 27.73
N LEU A 15 -24.98 7.49 27.88
CA LEU A 15 -24.53 6.44 28.81
C LEU A 15 -23.21 5.81 28.33
N TRP A 16 -23.02 5.69 27.01
CA TRP A 16 -21.81 5.13 26.40
C TRP A 16 -20.55 5.98 26.63
N GLU A 17 -20.74 7.27 26.91
CA GLU A 17 -19.65 8.22 27.15
C GLU A 17 -19.24 8.30 28.64
N THR A 18 -19.97 7.64 29.54
CA THR A 18 -19.66 7.69 30.98
C THR A 18 -18.42 6.87 31.32
N ASP A 19 -17.58 7.39 32.22
CA ASP A 19 -16.37 6.71 32.69
C ASP A 19 -16.65 5.28 33.17
N ALA A 20 -17.74 5.09 33.91
CA ALA A 20 -18.12 3.78 34.43
C ALA A 20 -18.41 2.75 33.32
N VAL A 21 -19.02 3.18 32.19
CA VAL A 21 -19.24 2.29 31.05
C VAL A 21 -17.95 2.06 30.30
N LEU A 22 -17.16 3.11 30.03
CA LEU A 22 -15.88 2.98 29.34
C LEU A 22 -14.90 2.06 30.09
N ASP A 23 -14.83 2.17 31.42
CA ASP A 23 -14.00 1.30 32.25
C ASP A 23 -14.49 -0.16 32.22
N ALA A 24 -15.81 -0.37 32.25
CA ALA A 24 -16.40 -1.71 32.10
C ALA A 24 -16.12 -2.32 30.72
N LEU A 25 -16.19 -1.51 29.65
CA LEU A 25 -15.87 -1.95 28.29
C LEU A 25 -14.38 -2.29 28.15
N ALA A 26 -13.49 -1.43 28.64
CA ALA A 26 -12.04 -1.64 28.58
C ALA A 26 -11.62 -2.90 29.36
N ALA A 27 -12.21 -3.14 30.54
CA ALA A 27 -11.99 -4.34 31.32
C ALA A 27 -12.70 -5.59 30.77
N ARG A 28 -13.51 -5.45 29.70
CA ARG A 28 -14.43 -6.47 29.17
C ARG A 28 -15.37 -7.04 30.25
N ASP A 29 -15.72 -6.22 31.23
CA ASP A 29 -16.65 -6.56 32.30
C ASP A 29 -18.10 -6.40 31.83
N VAL A 30 -18.57 -7.43 31.12
CA VAL A 30 -19.95 -7.51 30.63
C VAL A 30 -20.97 -7.50 31.78
N ALA A 31 -20.61 -8.03 32.95
CA ALA A 31 -21.49 -8.03 34.11
C ALA A 31 -21.73 -6.60 34.59
N GLN A 32 -20.67 -5.80 34.71
CA GLN A 32 -20.76 -4.40 35.07
C GLN A 32 -21.50 -3.59 34.00
N LEU A 33 -21.21 -3.82 32.72
CA LEU A 33 -21.93 -3.18 31.61
C LEU A 33 -23.44 -3.40 31.69
N PHE A 34 -23.89 -4.65 31.90
CA PHE A 34 -25.31 -4.96 32.04
C PHE A 34 -25.94 -4.28 33.26
N ARG A 35 -25.25 -4.25 34.42
CA ARG A 35 -25.76 -3.54 35.61
C ARG A 35 -25.95 -2.04 35.35
N LEU A 36 -24.99 -1.40 34.68
CA LEU A 36 -25.05 0.02 34.33
C LEU A 36 -26.24 0.32 33.41
N ILE A 37 -26.43 -0.51 32.39
CA ILE A 37 -27.56 -0.41 31.47
C ILE A 37 -28.90 -0.61 32.19
N GLN A 38 -29.03 -1.65 33.02
CA GLN A 38 -30.26 -1.91 33.78
C GLN A 38 -30.61 -0.78 34.73
N ARG A 39 -29.61 -0.17 35.37
CA ARG A 39 -29.82 0.97 36.27
C ARG A 39 -30.41 2.16 35.52
N GLU A 40 -29.89 2.44 34.32
CA GLU A 40 -30.30 3.61 33.55
C GLU A 40 -31.64 3.41 32.85
N THR A 41 -31.89 2.22 32.29
CA THR A 41 -33.05 2.01 31.41
C THR A 41 -34.12 1.11 31.99
N ARG A 42 -33.88 0.53 33.18
CA ARG A 42 -34.76 -0.42 33.85
C ARG A 42 -35.10 -1.66 33.01
N VAL A 43 -34.28 -1.98 32.01
CA VAL A 43 -34.47 -3.16 31.16
C VAL A 43 -34.37 -4.46 31.99
N SER A 44 -35.30 -5.39 31.74
CA SER A 44 -35.27 -6.70 32.40
C SER A 44 -34.18 -7.60 31.81
N GLN A 45 -33.70 -8.59 32.59
CA GLN A 45 -32.72 -9.56 32.10
C GLN A 45 -33.25 -10.38 30.91
N THR A 46 -34.56 -10.65 30.87
CA THR A 46 -35.20 -11.31 29.72
C THR A 46 -35.08 -10.48 28.46
N HIS A 47 -35.33 -9.17 28.53
CA HIS A 47 -35.19 -8.28 27.38
C HIS A 47 -33.73 -8.07 26.97
N LEU A 48 -32.80 -7.98 27.93
CA LEU A 48 -31.36 -7.99 27.63
C LEU A 48 -30.93 -9.26 26.90
N GLY A 49 -31.44 -10.41 27.32
CA GLY A 49 -31.18 -11.70 26.68
C GLY A 49 -31.64 -11.71 25.22
N VAL A 50 -32.89 -11.31 24.98
CA VAL A 50 -33.45 -11.19 23.62
C VAL A 50 -32.59 -10.24 22.75
N ALA A 51 -32.22 -9.07 23.27
CA ALA A 51 -31.44 -8.09 22.52
C ALA A 51 -30.04 -8.63 22.15
N THR A 52 -29.35 -9.28 23.09
CA THR A 52 -27.95 -9.73 22.94
C THR A 52 -27.80 -11.19 22.45
N GLY A 53 -28.90 -11.86 22.12
CA GLY A 53 -28.92 -13.27 21.74
C GLY A 53 -28.51 -14.24 22.86
N LEU A 54 -28.67 -13.83 24.12
CA LEU A 54 -28.40 -14.63 25.32
C LEU A 54 -29.73 -15.14 25.92
N SER A 55 -29.70 -16.26 26.64
CA SER A 55 -30.85 -16.65 27.47
C SER A 55 -30.93 -15.79 28.73
N GLN A 56 -32.12 -15.64 29.33
CA GLN A 56 -32.25 -14.90 30.59
C GLN A 56 -31.39 -15.52 31.72
N ALA A 57 -31.31 -16.86 31.78
CA ALA A 57 -30.46 -17.55 32.74
C ALA A 57 -28.97 -17.20 32.55
N GLN A 58 -28.50 -17.12 31.29
CA GLN A 58 -27.12 -16.70 30.99
C GLN A 58 -26.86 -15.24 31.40
N VAL A 59 -27.80 -14.34 31.15
CA VAL A 59 -27.70 -12.94 31.59
C VAL A 59 -27.62 -12.85 33.12
N SER A 60 -28.45 -13.62 33.83
CA SER A 60 -28.41 -13.69 35.29
C SER A 60 -27.08 -14.23 35.82
N GLU A 61 -26.53 -15.28 35.21
CA GLU A 61 -25.26 -15.89 35.60
C GLU A 61 -24.07 -14.94 35.37
N ILE A 62 -24.10 -14.18 34.26
CA ILE A 62 -23.11 -13.13 33.98
C ILE A 62 -23.21 -12.02 35.03
N ILE A 63 -24.40 -11.47 35.28
CA ILE A 63 -24.60 -10.40 36.27
C ILE A 63 -24.24 -10.87 37.68
N GLY A 64 -24.52 -12.13 38.02
CA GLY A 64 -24.14 -12.75 39.29
C GLY A 64 -22.66 -13.08 39.42
N GLY A 65 -21.87 -12.91 38.35
CA GLY A 65 -20.43 -13.20 38.33
C GLY A 65 -20.07 -14.69 38.20
N GLY A 66 -21.05 -15.58 38.04
CA GLY A 66 -20.84 -17.01 37.83
C GLY A 66 -20.26 -17.35 36.46
N ARG A 67 -20.39 -16.43 35.49
CA ARG A 67 -19.87 -16.59 34.12
C ARG A 67 -19.20 -15.32 33.62
N LYS A 68 -17.95 -15.45 33.16
CA LYS A 68 -17.25 -14.40 32.41
C LYS A 68 -17.41 -14.59 30.90
N VAL A 69 -17.57 -13.50 30.18
CA VAL A 69 -17.65 -13.50 28.71
C VAL A 69 -16.27 -13.19 28.14
N SER A 70 -15.62 -14.18 27.53
CA SER A 70 -14.28 -14.02 26.93
C SER A 70 -14.27 -14.21 25.40
N SER A 71 -15.28 -14.89 24.84
CA SER A 71 -15.37 -15.16 23.40
C SER A 71 -15.73 -13.89 22.63
N VAL A 72 -14.94 -13.60 21.60
CA VAL A 72 -15.15 -12.48 20.66
C VAL A 72 -16.51 -12.58 19.98
N ASP A 73 -16.98 -13.79 19.64
CA ASP A 73 -18.28 -13.99 19.00
C ASP A 73 -19.42 -13.53 19.91
N VAL A 74 -19.33 -13.84 21.20
CA VAL A 74 -20.34 -13.45 22.19
C VAL A 74 -20.30 -11.94 22.44
N LEU A 75 -19.10 -11.35 22.54
CA LEU A 75 -18.93 -9.90 22.69
C LEU A 75 -19.49 -9.13 21.47
N THR A 76 -19.24 -9.63 20.26
CA THR A 76 -19.74 -9.05 19.01
C THR A 76 -21.27 -9.08 18.95
N ARG A 77 -21.88 -10.21 19.37
CA ARG A 77 -23.33 -10.33 19.44
C ARG A 77 -23.95 -9.39 20.48
N ILE A 78 -23.31 -9.22 21.63
CA ILE A 78 -23.73 -8.25 22.65
C ILE A 78 -23.65 -6.82 22.11
N ALA A 79 -22.54 -6.46 21.46
CA ALA A 79 -22.35 -5.12 20.89
C ALA A 79 -23.39 -4.79 19.80
N ALA A 80 -23.66 -5.75 18.91
CA ALA A 80 -24.72 -5.62 17.90
C ALA A 80 -26.11 -5.48 18.54
N GLY A 81 -26.41 -6.35 19.51
CA GLY A 81 -27.69 -6.38 20.22
C GLY A 81 -28.03 -5.13 21.01
N LEU A 82 -27.01 -4.44 21.53
CA LEU A 82 -27.16 -3.17 22.25
C LEU A 82 -27.08 -1.94 21.34
N CYS A 83 -26.93 -2.14 20.02
CA CYS A 83 -26.68 -1.07 19.05
C CYS A 83 -25.52 -0.15 19.49
N MET A 84 -24.43 -0.75 19.97
CA MET A 84 -23.31 -0.02 20.57
C MET A 84 -22.63 0.92 19.53
N PRO A 85 -22.40 2.21 19.88
CA PRO A 85 -21.63 3.13 19.05
C PRO A 85 -20.23 2.61 18.73
N THR A 86 -19.66 3.08 17.62
CA THR A 86 -18.35 2.60 17.13
C THR A 86 -17.26 2.72 18.19
N ASP A 87 -17.16 3.85 18.88
CA ASP A 87 -16.10 4.09 19.87
C ASP A 87 -16.19 3.12 21.06
N ALA A 88 -17.39 2.91 21.60
CA ALA A 88 -17.64 1.94 22.67
C ALA A 88 -17.35 0.49 22.21
N ARG A 89 -17.68 0.15 20.96
CA ARG A 89 -17.39 -1.17 20.37
C ARG A 89 -15.88 -1.40 20.24
N VAL A 90 -15.13 -0.38 19.85
CA VAL A 90 -13.66 -0.43 19.78
C VAL A 90 -13.07 -0.64 21.17
N THR A 91 -13.53 0.12 22.18
CA THR A 91 -13.09 -0.05 23.59
C THR A 91 -13.36 -1.47 24.10
N LEU A 92 -14.55 -2.03 23.84
CA LEU A 92 -14.88 -3.41 24.25
C LEU A 92 -13.99 -4.46 23.61
N LEU A 93 -13.75 -4.36 22.30
CA LEU A 93 -13.04 -5.40 21.55
C LEU A 93 -11.53 -5.32 21.74
N LEU A 94 -10.96 -4.12 21.86
CA LEU A 94 -9.53 -3.93 22.04
C LEU A 94 -9.11 -3.99 23.52
N GLY A 95 -10.02 -3.64 24.44
CA GLY A 95 -9.72 -3.60 25.88
C GLY A 95 -8.89 -2.39 26.30
N GLU A 96 -8.81 -1.37 25.43
CA GLU A 96 -8.07 -0.14 25.68
C GLU A 96 -9.04 1.03 25.79
N ARG A 97 -8.93 1.78 26.88
CA ARG A 97 -9.57 3.08 27.01
C ARG A 97 -8.72 4.07 26.22
N THR A 98 -9.18 4.49 25.04
CA THR A 98 -8.66 5.72 24.43
C THR A 98 -8.96 6.83 25.43
N GLN A 99 -7.96 7.31 26.16
CA GLN A 99 -8.12 8.49 27.01
C GLN A 99 -8.49 9.66 26.09
N THR A 100 -9.78 9.96 25.99
CA THR A 100 -10.26 11.30 25.68
C THR A 100 -9.88 12.16 26.88
N ALA A 101 -8.61 12.55 26.95
CA ALA A 101 -8.13 13.56 27.86
C ALA A 101 -9.05 14.79 27.75
N SER A 102 -9.43 15.29 28.91
CA SER A 102 -10.17 16.54 29.15
C SER A 102 -10.07 17.54 28.00
N ARG A 103 -11.25 17.97 27.52
CA ARG A 103 -11.50 18.92 26.41
C ARG A 103 -10.84 20.31 26.55
N GLU A 104 -9.93 20.51 27.50
CA GLU A 104 -9.19 21.77 27.69
C GLU A 104 -7.72 21.67 27.23
N ASN A 105 -7.17 20.46 27.05
CA ASN A 105 -5.82 20.23 26.47
C ASN A 105 -5.84 19.81 24.98
N SER A 106 -7.02 19.85 24.35
CA SER A 106 -7.30 19.32 23.01
C SER A 106 -6.58 20.08 21.89
N HIS A 107 -6.32 21.38 22.01
CA HIS A 107 -5.62 22.10 20.94
C HIS A 107 -4.12 21.78 20.84
N ALA A 108 -3.41 21.69 21.97
CA ALA A 108 -1.96 21.43 21.96
C ALA A 108 -1.63 19.96 21.64
N SER A 109 -2.46 19.01 22.13
CA SER A 109 -2.25 17.58 21.90
C SER A 109 -2.76 17.09 20.55
N ALA A 110 -3.83 17.68 20.00
CA ALA A 110 -4.27 17.41 18.63
C ALA A 110 -3.27 17.98 17.63
N GLN A 111 -2.75 19.20 17.83
CA GLN A 111 -1.68 19.74 16.99
C GLN A 111 -0.42 18.90 17.07
N THR A 112 -0.02 18.42 18.25
CA THR A 112 1.17 17.56 18.39
C THR A 112 0.98 16.18 17.75
N ARG A 113 -0.21 15.57 17.86
CA ARG A 113 -0.54 14.30 17.18
C ARG A 113 -0.69 14.47 15.67
N GLU A 114 -1.39 15.49 15.21
CA GLU A 114 -1.52 15.81 13.78
C GLU A 114 -0.16 16.16 13.18
N GLN A 115 0.70 16.89 13.90
CA GLN A 115 2.08 17.13 13.47
C GLN A 115 2.92 15.85 13.50
N THR A 116 2.76 14.98 14.50
CA THR A 116 3.50 13.71 14.55
C THR A 116 3.05 12.74 13.45
N ASP A 117 1.74 12.65 13.20
CA ASP A 117 1.16 11.86 12.11
C ASP A 117 1.48 12.48 10.74
N GLN A 118 1.54 13.82 10.62
CA GLN A 118 2.05 14.48 9.42
C GLN A 118 3.54 14.24 9.23
N ILE A 119 4.36 14.30 10.29
CA ILE A 119 5.80 14.01 10.22
C ILE A 119 6.02 12.53 9.84
N LEU A 120 5.26 11.60 10.42
CA LEU A 120 5.32 10.17 10.07
C LEU A 120 4.80 9.91 8.65
N ALA A 121 3.71 10.56 8.25
CA ALA A 121 3.23 10.50 6.87
C ALA A 121 4.26 11.09 5.91
N GLU A 122 4.88 12.23 6.21
CA GLU A 122 5.96 12.81 5.42
C GLU A 122 7.21 11.92 5.40
N GLN A 123 7.47 11.18 6.48
CA GLN A 123 8.62 10.29 6.61
C GLN A 123 8.45 8.97 5.82
N TYR A 124 7.22 8.52 5.57
CA TYR A 124 6.92 7.23 4.91
C TYR A 124 6.00 7.32 3.66
N SER A 125 5.61 8.53 3.21
CA SER A 125 4.75 8.77 2.03
C SER A 125 5.57 9.18 0.79
N ASP A 126 6.68 8.50 0.53
CA ASP A 126 7.43 8.74 -0.70
C ASP A 126 6.80 8.06 -1.92
N VAL A 127 5.86 7.14 -1.72
CA VAL A 127 4.92 6.68 -2.76
C VAL A 127 3.92 7.79 -3.05
N ASP A 128 4.03 8.39 -4.23
CA ASP A 128 3.15 9.46 -4.70
C ASP A 128 1.87 8.93 -5.36
N ALA A 129 1.98 7.79 -6.06
CA ALA A 129 0.84 7.11 -6.66
C ALA A 129 1.08 5.61 -6.81
N VAL A 130 -0.01 4.83 -6.78
CA VAL A 130 -0.01 3.42 -7.18
C VAL A 130 -1.07 3.23 -8.25
N TYR A 131 -0.68 2.62 -9.36
CA TYR A 131 -1.58 2.24 -10.43
C TYR A 131 -1.72 0.72 -10.45
N PRO A 132 -2.94 0.17 -10.60
CA PRO A 132 -3.17 -1.27 -10.59
C PRO A 132 -2.61 -1.99 -11.83
N SER A 133 -2.33 -1.27 -12.92
CA SER A 133 -1.71 -1.83 -14.13
C SER A 133 -0.72 -0.85 -14.77
N ARG A 134 0.22 -1.37 -15.58
CA ARG A 134 1.13 -0.53 -16.36
C ARG A 134 0.39 0.28 -17.42
N SER A 135 -0.69 -0.27 -17.99
CA SER A 135 -1.53 0.45 -18.96
C SER A 135 -2.18 1.69 -18.36
N GLU A 136 -2.68 1.60 -17.11
CA GLU A 136 -3.25 2.76 -16.42
C GLU A 136 -2.18 3.80 -16.06
N PHE A 137 -1.01 3.33 -15.60
CA PHE A 137 0.14 4.20 -15.38
C PHE A 137 0.52 4.98 -16.64
N THR A 138 0.75 4.30 -17.77
CA THR A 138 1.14 4.96 -19.04
C THR A 138 0.07 5.92 -19.56
N SER A 139 -1.21 5.65 -19.30
CA SER A 139 -2.31 6.55 -19.65
C SER A 139 -2.28 7.85 -18.83
N ARG A 140 -1.92 7.77 -17.54
CA ARG A 140 -1.86 8.92 -16.62
C ARG A 140 -0.52 9.66 -16.66
N MET A 141 0.56 8.95 -16.93
CA MET A 141 1.93 9.44 -17.00
C MET A 141 2.59 8.91 -18.29
N PRO A 142 2.25 9.51 -19.45
CA PRO A 142 2.79 9.07 -20.73
C PRO A 142 4.30 9.37 -20.82
N PRO A 143 5.07 8.65 -21.68
CA PRO A 143 6.52 8.79 -21.77
C PRO A 143 7.03 10.21 -21.98
N HIS A 144 6.34 11.01 -22.80
CA HIS A 144 6.72 12.41 -23.02
C HIS A 144 6.64 13.25 -21.73
N ALA A 145 5.63 13.01 -20.89
CA ALA A 145 5.52 13.68 -19.60
C ALA A 145 6.59 13.25 -18.59
N LEU A 146 7.18 12.06 -18.78
CA LEU A 146 8.26 11.53 -17.96
C LEU A 146 9.65 11.97 -18.45
N PHE A 147 9.85 12.03 -19.77
CA PHE A 147 11.20 12.08 -20.36
C PHE A 147 11.54 13.37 -21.10
N ASP A 148 10.59 14.16 -21.60
CA ASP A 148 10.88 15.29 -22.50
C ASP A 148 11.85 16.33 -21.88
N CYS A 149 11.83 16.47 -20.55
CA CYS A 149 12.69 17.39 -19.80
C CYS A 149 13.73 16.67 -18.91
N ALA A 150 13.89 15.36 -19.06
CA ALA A 150 14.78 14.59 -18.21
C ALA A 150 16.26 14.85 -18.54
N THR A 151 17.08 14.99 -17.52
CA THR A 151 18.54 15.19 -17.59
C THR A 151 19.33 13.93 -17.21
N ASP A 152 18.77 13.06 -16.38
CA ASP A 152 19.32 11.75 -16.01
C ASP A 152 18.20 10.71 -16.06
N ILE A 153 18.41 9.64 -16.83
CA ILE A 153 17.51 8.47 -16.86
C ILE A 153 18.34 7.22 -16.56
N ARG A 154 17.94 6.50 -15.53
CA ARG A 154 18.47 5.19 -15.17
C ARG A 154 17.34 4.17 -15.27
N ALA A 155 17.48 3.14 -16.10
CA ALA A 155 16.43 2.14 -16.25
C ALA A 155 17.00 0.72 -16.22
N ALA A 156 16.42 -0.14 -15.39
CA ALA A 156 16.77 -1.55 -15.28
C ALA A 156 15.53 -2.43 -15.38
N GLY A 157 15.58 -3.44 -16.25
CA GLY A 157 14.43 -4.32 -16.46
C GLY A 157 14.65 -5.28 -17.61
N LEU A 158 13.61 -6.04 -17.94
CA LEU A 158 13.64 -7.07 -18.98
C LEU A 158 13.96 -6.47 -20.36
N SER A 159 13.08 -5.61 -20.88
CA SER A 159 13.15 -5.10 -22.26
C SER A 159 13.03 -3.56 -22.36
N LEU A 160 12.90 -2.87 -21.22
CA LEU A 160 12.77 -1.42 -21.12
C LEU A 160 11.72 -0.81 -22.09
N ASN A 161 10.58 -1.47 -22.24
CA ASN A 161 9.56 -1.15 -23.26
C ASN A 161 9.05 0.31 -23.18
N LEU A 162 9.00 0.90 -21.98
CA LEU A 162 8.56 2.30 -21.80
C LEU A 162 9.43 3.27 -22.61
N ILE A 163 10.74 3.05 -22.63
CA ILE A 163 11.69 3.85 -23.40
C ILE A 163 11.75 3.35 -24.85
N CYS A 164 11.84 2.04 -25.07
CA CYS A 164 12.17 1.50 -26.40
C CYS A 164 10.98 1.42 -27.37
N GLN A 165 9.75 1.35 -26.87
CA GLN A 165 8.55 1.15 -27.71
C GLN A 165 7.58 2.32 -27.66
N GLN A 166 7.59 3.09 -26.57
CA GLN A 166 6.61 4.15 -26.33
C GLN A 166 7.23 5.56 -26.38
N TYR A 167 8.54 5.67 -26.52
CA TYR A 167 9.26 6.93 -26.72
C TYR A 167 10.01 6.89 -28.05
N ALA A 168 9.89 7.94 -28.86
CA ALA A 168 10.40 7.91 -30.23
C ALA A 168 11.93 8.04 -30.29
N ASP A 169 12.59 7.30 -31.19
CA ASP A 169 14.04 7.39 -31.42
C ASP A 169 14.52 8.84 -31.68
N THR A 170 13.71 9.64 -32.37
CA THR A 170 13.99 11.06 -32.63
C THR A 170 13.95 11.90 -31.35
N GLN A 171 13.01 11.63 -30.46
CA GLN A 171 12.92 12.28 -29.14
C GLN A 171 14.07 11.84 -28.23
N LEU A 172 14.41 10.55 -28.24
CA LEU A 172 15.56 10.03 -27.50
C LEU A 172 16.88 10.67 -27.95
N THR A 173 17.04 10.82 -29.27
CA THR A 173 18.18 11.52 -29.87
C THR A 173 18.23 12.99 -29.43
N GLN A 174 17.09 13.68 -29.46
CA GLN A 174 17.00 15.09 -29.08
C GLN A 174 17.31 15.28 -27.59
N LEU A 175 16.77 14.42 -26.72
CA LEU A 175 17.00 14.45 -25.28
C LEU A 175 18.49 14.38 -24.94
N VAL A 176 19.24 13.52 -25.63
CA VAL A 176 20.70 13.41 -25.45
C VAL A 176 21.46 14.63 -25.97
N ARG A 177 21.00 15.23 -27.09
CA ARG A 177 21.55 16.48 -27.62
C ARG A 177 21.33 17.65 -26.67
N ASP A 178 20.21 17.66 -25.96
CA ASP A 178 19.88 18.64 -24.93
C ASP A 178 20.64 18.41 -23.62
N GLY A 179 21.48 17.37 -23.57
CA GLY A 179 22.45 17.15 -22.50
C GLY A 179 22.06 16.06 -21.51
N ALA A 180 20.99 15.30 -21.76
CA ALA A 180 20.61 14.19 -20.91
C ALA A 180 21.63 13.05 -20.93
N ARG A 181 21.63 12.23 -19.87
CA ARG A 181 22.40 10.99 -19.75
C ARG A 181 21.49 9.82 -19.46
N LEU A 182 21.78 8.69 -20.07
CA LEU A 182 20.99 7.46 -19.99
C LEU A 182 21.88 6.30 -19.60
N ARG A 183 21.47 5.55 -18.58
CA ARG A 183 22.05 4.25 -18.19
C ARG A 183 20.96 3.20 -18.27
N LEU A 184 21.08 2.31 -19.26
CA LEU A 184 20.04 1.38 -19.66
C LEU A 184 20.52 -0.06 -19.47
N LEU A 185 19.95 -0.74 -18.48
CA LEU A 185 20.31 -2.09 -18.07
C LEU A 185 19.21 -3.09 -18.49
N PHE A 186 19.53 -3.90 -19.48
CA PHE A 186 18.63 -4.92 -20.02
C PHE A 186 18.88 -6.29 -19.37
N LEU A 187 17.84 -7.09 -19.24
CA LEU A 187 18.05 -8.51 -18.96
C LEU A 187 18.74 -9.14 -20.17
N ASN A 188 19.73 -10.00 -19.93
CA ASN A 188 20.46 -10.67 -20.99
C ASN A 188 19.49 -11.53 -21.83
N PRO A 189 19.29 -11.22 -23.13
CA PRO A 189 18.30 -11.91 -23.96
C PRO A 189 18.61 -13.38 -24.21
N ALA A 190 19.85 -13.81 -23.98
CA ALA A 190 20.27 -15.22 -24.06
C ALA A 190 20.43 -15.88 -22.67
N GLY A 191 20.22 -15.11 -21.60
CA GLY A 191 20.48 -15.49 -20.21
C GLY A 191 19.48 -16.48 -19.63
N ARG A 192 19.74 -16.92 -18.40
CA ARG A 192 18.83 -17.81 -17.66
C ARG A 192 17.60 -17.06 -17.15
N GLY A 193 17.75 -15.81 -16.72
CA GLY A 193 16.65 -15.02 -16.15
C GLY A 193 15.49 -14.82 -17.13
N ILE A 194 15.80 -14.61 -18.42
CA ILE A 194 14.75 -14.41 -19.43
C ILE A 194 14.01 -15.70 -19.78
N ARG A 195 14.73 -16.84 -19.84
CA ARG A 195 14.13 -18.16 -20.08
C ARG A 195 13.19 -18.54 -18.96
N GLN A 196 13.62 -18.35 -17.71
CA GLN A 196 12.78 -18.55 -16.53
C GLN A 196 11.51 -17.70 -16.62
N ARG A 197 11.63 -16.43 -17.04
CA ARG A 197 10.46 -15.56 -17.18
C ARG A 197 9.51 -15.99 -18.29
N GLU A 198 10.03 -16.47 -19.42
CA GLU A 198 9.22 -17.01 -20.50
C GLU A 198 8.39 -18.21 -20.02
N GLU A 199 9.00 -19.11 -19.24
CA GLU A 199 8.32 -20.25 -18.62
C GLU A 199 7.24 -19.80 -17.63
N GLU A 200 7.54 -18.82 -16.76
CA GLU A 200 6.58 -18.28 -15.78
C GLU A 200 5.32 -17.65 -16.40
N GLU A 201 5.50 -16.91 -17.50
CA GLU A 201 4.42 -16.23 -18.23
C GLU A 201 3.74 -17.13 -19.28
N GLY A 202 4.22 -18.38 -19.47
CA GLY A 202 3.68 -19.30 -20.46
C GLY A 202 3.95 -18.87 -21.92
N HIS A 203 5.04 -18.14 -22.15
CA HIS A 203 5.46 -17.73 -23.48
C HIS A 203 6.18 -18.85 -24.24
N ILE A 204 6.13 -18.78 -25.57
CA ILE A 204 6.97 -19.62 -26.44
C ILE A 204 8.43 -19.25 -26.17
N ALA A 205 9.29 -20.26 -26.02
CA ALA A 205 10.72 -20.07 -25.77
C ALA A 205 11.36 -19.14 -26.83
N GLY A 206 12.14 -18.17 -26.36
CA GLY A 206 12.80 -17.16 -27.18
C GLY A 206 11.93 -15.95 -27.57
N HIS A 207 10.64 -15.94 -27.25
CA HIS A 207 9.76 -14.80 -27.56
C HIS A 207 10.20 -13.51 -26.84
N LEU A 208 10.38 -13.54 -25.52
CA LEU A 208 10.86 -12.40 -24.75
C LEU A 208 12.33 -12.10 -25.07
N GLY A 209 13.13 -13.14 -25.33
CA GLY A 209 14.52 -13.00 -25.81
C GLY A 209 14.63 -12.20 -27.10
N ALA A 210 13.80 -12.51 -28.10
CA ALA A 210 13.76 -11.80 -29.36
C ALA A 210 13.30 -10.34 -29.19
N LEU A 211 12.25 -10.10 -28.41
CA LEU A 211 11.76 -8.74 -28.13
C LEU A 211 12.84 -7.87 -27.45
N THR A 212 13.52 -8.45 -26.46
CA THR A 212 14.59 -7.77 -25.72
C THR A 212 15.78 -7.47 -26.62
N THR A 213 16.13 -8.40 -27.51
CA THR A 213 17.19 -8.20 -28.51
C THR A 213 16.85 -7.04 -29.45
N LEU A 214 15.61 -6.97 -29.93
CA LEU A 214 15.16 -5.89 -30.81
C LEU A 214 15.23 -4.52 -30.13
N ASN A 215 14.72 -4.41 -28.90
CA ASN A 215 14.76 -3.16 -28.14
C ASN A 215 16.21 -2.72 -27.83
N LEU A 216 17.07 -3.66 -27.40
CA LEU A 216 18.48 -3.41 -27.15
C LEU A 216 19.19 -2.88 -28.41
N GLN A 217 19.00 -3.55 -29.55
CA GLN A 217 19.57 -3.11 -30.84
C GLN A 217 19.04 -1.75 -31.29
N GLY A 218 17.77 -1.44 -31.01
CA GLY A 218 17.19 -0.12 -31.27
C GLY A 218 17.95 0.99 -30.56
N VAL A 219 18.18 0.84 -29.25
CA VAL A 219 18.92 1.80 -28.43
C VAL A 219 20.37 1.94 -28.90
N LEU A 220 21.06 0.82 -29.18
CA LEU A 220 22.43 0.87 -29.71
C LEU A 220 22.50 1.62 -31.05
N ARG A 221 21.51 1.41 -31.93
CA ARG A 221 21.42 2.14 -33.20
C ARG A 221 21.23 3.65 -33.00
N VAL A 222 20.41 4.06 -32.02
CA VAL A 222 20.26 5.47 -31.66
C VAL A 222 21.59 6.04 -31.18
N ARG A 223 22.27 5.34 -30.26
CA ARG A 223 23.59 5.71 -29.75
C ARG A 223 24.61 5.88 -30.87
N ASP A 224 24.72 4.91 -31.77
CA ASP A 224 25.75 4.90 -32.80
C ASP A 224 25.56 5.99 -33.87
N ARG A 225 24.31 6.48 -34.03
CA ARG A 225 23.96 7.61 -34.90
C ARG A 225 24.22 8.98 -34.27
N LEU A 226 24.51 9.05 -32.97
CA LEU A 226 24.88 10.30 -32.31
C LEU A 226 26.29 10.75 -32.74
N PRO A 227 26.55 12.08 -32.70
CA PRO A 227 27.90 12.63 -32.71
C PRO A 227 28.80 11.93 -31.69
N VAL A 228 30.08 11.73 -32.03
CA VAL A 228 31.02 10.92 -31.23
C VAL A 228 31.10 11.39 -29.78
N ASP A 229 31.11 12.70 -29.57
CA ASP A 229 31.15 13.38 -28.26
C ASP A 229 29.88 13.18 -27.41
N LEU A 230 28.78 12.74 -28.01
CA LEU A 230 27.51 12.47 -27.32
C LEU A 230 27.24 10.98 -27.10
N ARG A 231 28.01 10.07 -27.70
CA ARG A 231 27.74 8.61 -27.61
C ARG A 231 27.86 8.07 -26.18
N GLU A 232 28.79 8.59 -25.40
CA GLU A 232 28.99 8.22 -23.99
C GLU A 232 27.81 8.61 -23.09
N ARG A 233 26.88 9.43 -23.58
CA ARG A 233 25.66 9.78 -22.84
C ARG A 233 24.61 8.68 -22.85
N ILE A 234 24.74 7.66 -23.70
CA ILE A 234 23.90 6.46 -23.66
C ILE A 234 24.79 5.26 -23.33
N GLU A 235 24.75 4.85 -22.07
CA GLU A 235 25.40 3.65 -21.57
C GLU A 235 24.40 2.49 -21.57
N VAL A 236 24.79 1.37 -22.16
CA VAL A 236 23.95 0.17 -22.24
C VAL A 236 24.71 -1.00 -21.63
N ALA A 237 24.03 -1.75 -20.77
CA ALA A 237 24.58 -2.96 -20.16
C ALA A 237 23.52 -4.07 -20.11
N THR A 238 23.97 -5.29 -19.86
CA THR A 238 23.09 -6.44 -19.62
C THR A 238 23.43 -7.17 -18.33
N TYR A 239 22.42 -7.68 -17.62
CA TYR A 239 22.60 -8.54 -16.44
C TYR A 239 21.86 -9.87 -16.62
N ASP A 240 22.26 -10.92 -15.89
CA ASP A 240 21.59 -12.23 -15.94
C ASP A 240 21.29 -12.73 -14.52
N GLN A 241 20.20 -12.23 -13.95
CA GLN A 241 19.68 -12.62 -12.64
C GLN A 241 18.16 -12.72 -12.68
N THR A 242 17.54 -13.33 -11.67
CA THR A 242 16.07 -13.33 -11.52
C THR A 242 15.54 -11.92 -11.41
N ILE A 243 14.68 -11.53 -12.34
CA ILE A 243 14.07 -10.20 -12.37
C ILE A 243 13.01 -10.07 -11.28
N ARG A 244 12.99 -8.92 -10.61
CA ARG A 244 12.04 -8.63 -9.52
C ARG A 244 11.24 -7.37 -9.80
N PHE A 245 11.92 -6.34 -10.31
CA PHE A 245 11.33 -5.07 -10.66
C PHE A 245 11.87 -4.57 -11.99
N ASN A 246 11.01 -3.89 -12.75
CA ASN A 246 11.41 -2.86 -13.67
C ASN A 246 11.54 -1.56 -12.87
N ILE A 247 12.71 -0.94 -12.92
CA ILE A 247 13.04 0.28 -12.19
C ILE A 247 13.39 1.33 -13.23
N THR A 248 12.73 2.49 -13.19
CA THR A 248 13.10 3.66 -13.99
C THR A 248 13.22 4.86 -13.06
N ILE A 249 14.43 5.40 -12.93
CA ILE A 249 14.75 6.57 -12.12
C ILE A 249 15.02 7.75 -13.05
N ILE A 250 14.44 8.90 -12.74
CA ILE A 250 14.49 10.14 -13.53
C ILE A 250 14.95 11.29 -12.63
N ASP A 251 15.98 12.02 -13.07
CA ASP A 251 16.54 13.23 -12.44
C ASP A 251 16.87 13.10 -10.96
N GLN A 252 17.22 11.88 -10.53
CA GLN A 252 17.47 11.54 -9.14
C GLN A 252 16.33 11.93 -8.18
N ARG A 253 15.09 12.02 -8.69
CA ARG A 253 13.92 12.56 -7.98
C ARG A 253 12.68 11.70 -8.11
N LEU A 254 12.48 11.07 -9.26
CA LEU A 254 11.33 10.22 -9.51
C LEU A 254 11.80 8.79 -9.76
N CYS A 255 11.13 7.81 -9.16
CA CYS A 255 11.35 6.40 -9.38
C CYS A 255 10.01 5.75 -9.74
N VAL A 256 9.97 5.08 -10.89
CA VAL A 256 8.87 4.21 -11.31
C VAL A 256 9.32 2.78 -11.07
N ALA A 257 8.65 2.10 -10.14
CA ALA A 257 8.94 0.72 -9.77
C ALA A 257 7.75 -0.18 -10.12
N GLN A 258 8.00 -1.18 -10.96
CA GLN A 258 6.97 -2.11 -11.43
C GLN A 258 7.42 -3.55 -11.15
N PRO A 259 6.76 -4.30 -10.26
CA PRO A 259 7.14 -5.68 -10.01
C PRO A 259 6.96 -6.55 -11.25
N TYR A 260 7.72 -7.64 -11.30
CA TYR A 260 7.46 -8.79 -12.15
C TYR A 260 6.70 -9.83 -11.33
N LEU A 261 5.38 -9.83 -11.42
CA LEU A 261 4.54 -10.77 -10.67
C LEU A 261 4.57 -12.16 -11.32
N PRO A 262 4.52 -13.26 -10.54
CA PRO A 262 4.41 -14.61 -11.08
C PRO A 262 3.12 -14.78 -11.89
N HIS A 263 3.19 -15.49 -13.02
CA HIS A 263 2.03 -15.86 -13.86
C HIS A 263 1.17 -14.71 -14.41
N VAL A 264 1.62 -13.46 -14.26
CA VAL A 264 0.95 -12.26 -14.76
C VAL A 264 1.87 -11.58 -15.76
N ARG A 265 1.31 -11.19 -16.91
CA ARG A 265 2.07 -10.44 -17.92
C ARG A 265 2.47 -9.08 -17.38
N GLY A 266 3.61 -8.57 -17.81
CA GLY A 266 4.11 -7.26 -17.37
C GLY A 266 3.08 -6.13 -17.47
N VAL A 267 2.23 -6.10 -18.50
CA VAL A 267 1.20 -5.06 -18.70
C VAL A 267 0.14 -5.00 -17.60
N GLU A 268 -0.15 -6.13 -16.97
CA GLU A 268 -1.14 -6.28 -15.89
C GLU A 268 -0.51 -6.07 -14.50
N SER A 269 0.81 -5.89 -14.43
CA SER A 269 1.50 -5.64 -13.17
C SER A 269 1.25 -4.21 -12.67
N PRO A 270 1.12 -4.00 -11.34
CA PRO A 270 0.95 -2.67 -10.78
C PRO A 270 2.19 -1.80 -10.99
N THR A 271 2.04 -0.50 -10.82
CA THR A 271 3.13 0.48 -10.89
C THR A 271 3.11 1.38 -9.67
N MET A 272 4.26 1.49 -9.00
CA MET A 272 4.47 2.46 -7.93
C MET A 272 5.25 3.65 -8.49
N VAL A 273 4.73 4.84 -8.27
CA VAL A 273 5.42 6.10 -8.56
C VAL A 273 5.91 6.67 -7.24
N ILE A 274 7.23 6.82 -7.13
CA ILE A 274 7.92 7.13 -5.89
C ILE A 274 8.72 8.41 -6.11
N LYS A 275 8.50 9.43 -5.27
CA LYS A 275 9.22 10.70 -5.33
C LYS A 275 10.19 10.82 -4.17
N LYS A 276 11.42 11.21 -4.45
CA LYS A 276 12.43 11.53 -3.43
C LYS A 276 11.96 12.75 -2.63
N ARG A 277 11.45 12.52 -1.41
CA ARG A 277 11.03 13.57 -0.48
C ARG A 277 12.06 13.82 0.63
N LEU A 278 12.75 12.77 1.09
CA LEU A 278 13.72 12.82 2.17
C LEU A 278 15.14 12.60 1.63
N SER A 279 16.13 13.18 2.31
CA SER A 279 17.55 12.99 1.99
C SER A 279 18.08 11.60 2.37
N THR A 280 17.53 10.98 3.42
CA THR A 280 18.00 9.71 3.99
C THR A 280 16.83 8.88 4.54
N GLY A 281 16.05 8.25 3.66
CA GLY A 281 14.92 7.40 4.02
C GLY A 281 13.93 7.18 2.87
N GLY A 282 12.98 6.25 3.05
CA GLY A 282 11.94 5.92 2.06
C GLY A 282 12.32 4.80 1.09
N LEU A 283 11.38 4.44 0.22
CA LEU A 283 11.53 3.52 -0.89
C LEU A 283 12.41 4.08 -2.03
N TYR A 284 12.47 5.40 -2.25
CA TYR A 284 13.31 5.94 -3.32
C TYR A 284 14.79 5.50 -3.17
N PRO A 285 15.48 5.71 -2.03
CA PRO A 285 16.84 5.23 -1.83
C PRO A 285 16.99 3.70 -1.91
N VAL A 286 15.92 2.94 -1.62
CA VAL A 286 15.92 1.47 -1.74
C VAL A 286 15.99 1.06 -3.21
N PHE A 287 15.13 1.62 -4.07
CA PHE A 287 15.16 1.32 -5.50
C PHE A 287 16.38 1.93 -6.21
N GLU A 288 16.90 3.07 -5.73
CA GLU A 288 18.16 3.63 -6.18
C GLU A 288 19.33 2.67 -5.93
N ARG A 289 19.47 2.18 -4.69
CA ARG A 289 20.49 1.18 -4.35
C ARG A 289 20.32 -0.11 -5.14
N ALA A 290 19.08 -0.60 -5.30
CA ALA A 290 18.80 -1.80 -6.08
C ALA A 290 19.20 -1.64 -7.56
N PHE A 291 18.99 -0.45 -8.14
CA PHE A 291 19.49 -0.14 -9.47
C PHE A 291 21.02 -0.16 -9.51
N ASP A 292 21.69 0.53 -8.58
CA ASP A 292 23.15 0.66 -8.56
C ASP A 292 23.82 -0.73 -8.40
N GLU A 293 23.31 -1.58 -7.51
CA GLU A 293 23.78 -2.97 -7.34
C GLU A 293 23.65 -3.80 -8.63
N LEU A 294 22.53 -3.67 -9.35
CA LEU A 294 22.32 -4.36 -10.63
C LEU A 294 23.24 -3.81 -11.73
N TRP A 295 23.45 -2.50 -11.74
CA TRP A 295 24.31 -1.81 -12.70
C TRP A 295 25.77 -2.22 -12.54
N ASP A 296 26.29 -2.21 -11.32
CA ASP A 296 27.68 -2.57 -11.00
C ASP A 296 27.99 -4.03 -11.35
N GLY A 297 27.00 -4.92 -11.25
CA GLY A 297 27.10 -6.31 -11.69
C GLY A 297 26.85 -6.53 -13.20
N GLY A 298 26.52 -5.48 -13.94
CA GLY A 298 26.16 -5.53 -15.36
C GLY A 298 27.36 -5.72 -16.29
N GLN A 299 27.09 -6.22 -17.50
CA GLN A 299 28.04 -6.40 -18.59
C GLN A 299 27.79 -5.34 -19.67
N PRO A 300 28.71 -4.38 -19.90
CA PRO A 300 28.56 -3.33 -20.91
C PRO A 300 28.35 -3.84 -22.34
N ARG A 301 27.70 -3.03 -23.19
CA ARG A 301 27.37 -3.34 -24.60
C ARG A 301 27.76 -2.23 -25.58
#